data_AF-A0AAW2J7B5-F1
#
_entry.id   AF-A0AAW2J7B5-F1
#
_cell.length_a   1.000
_cell.length_b   1.000
_cell.length_c   1.000
_cell.angle_alpha   90.00
_cell.angle_beta   90.00
_cell.angle_gamma   90.00
#
_symmetry.space_group_name_H-M   'P 1'
#
loop_
_entity.id
_entity.type
_entity.pdbx_description
1 polymer ?
#
loop_
_entity_poly.entity_id
_entity_poly.type
_entity_poly.pdbx_seq_one_letter_code
_entity_poly.pdbx_strand_id
1 'polypeptide(L)'
;MHIEKNVFDNIFNTVMDIKGKLKDNLNARKDLTIICNRPELQIDERRPNVMPKAVYTLTKDQKRKVCEWVKCLRFPDGYASNLSRCVDMTELRLHGMKSHDCHIFMQKLIPVAFREMVPEHVWSALTEVSLMFQVLCSTTLDIKKVQELEDSVAVIMCNLEKVFPPAFFDSMEHLILHLPYEARVGGPVQYRWMYPFERFFLNELYKTYSPDDPLIDQLVTTDFVGWFKSREEQEVPVPEVNTNNQTYDLHDPDGLQLFVDLPSAMQHGAGTSRTDEDDGDEDDEDSFDDYEIDEESEEGDNNSD
;
A
#
# COMPACT_ATOMS: atom_id res chain seq x y z
N MET A 1 -5.08 -4.23 -2.09
CA MET A 1 -3.64 -4.29 -2.44
C MET A 1 -3.04 -2.90 -2.59
N HIS A 2 -3.42 -2.13 -3.61
CA HIS A 2 -2.82 -0.81 -3.87
C HIS A 2 -2.98 0.16 -2.71
N ILE A 3 -4.12 0.13 -2.02
CA ILE A 3 -4.36 0.96 -0.82
C ILE A 3 -3.26 0.75 0.23
N GLU A 4 -3.00 -0.50 0.65
CA GLU A 4 -2.01 -0.77 1.70
C GLU A 4 -0.58 -0.40 1.25
N LYS A 5 -0.24 -0.67 -0.01
CA LYS A 5 1.07 -0.26 -0.55
C LYS A 5 1.21 1.26 -0.56
N ASN A 6 0.19 1.99 -1.03
CA ASN A 6 0.22 3.45 -1.10
C ASN A 6 0.35 4.05 0.29
N VAL A 7 -0.43 3.55 1.25
CA VAL A 7 -0.35 3.96 2.67
C VAL A 7 1.03 3.66 3.23
N PHE A 8 1.60 2.47 2.96
CA PHE A 8 2.95 2.14 3.37
C PHE A 8 3.98 3.10 2.77
N ASP A 9 3.94 3.35 1.46
CA ASP A 9 4.88 4.21 0.76
C ASP A 9 4.79 5.64 1.31
N ASN A 10 3.58 6.17 1.50
CA ASN A 10 3.36 7.50 2.06
C ASN A 10 3.89 7.61 3.50
N ILE A 11 3.57 6.64 4.38
CA ILE A 11 4.10 6.58 5.75
C ILE A 11 5.63 6.51 5.73
N PHE A 12 6.18 5.54 5.00
CA PHE A 12 7.59 5.21 5.06
C PHE A 12 8.44 6.34 4.47
N ASN A 13 8.07 6.87 3.31
CA ASN A 13 8.79 7.96 2.66
C ASN A 13 8.73 9.25 3.48
N THR A 14 7.59 9.54 4.12
CA THR A 14 7.44 10.73 4.97
C THR A 14 8.27 10.61 6.25
N VAL A 15 8.23 9.46 6.95
CA VAL A 15 9.01 9.24 8.18
C VAL A 15 10.52 9.18 7.90
N MET A 16 10.91 8.51 6.81
CA MET A 16 12.30 8.45 6.36
C MET A 16 12.77 9.74 5.66
N ASP A 17 11.89 10.73 5.50
CA ASP A 17 12.20 12.03 4.90
C ASP A 17 12.94 11.87 3.55
N ILE A 18 12.31 11.12 2.64
CA ILE A 18 12.78 10.84 1.27
C ILE A 18 12.33 11.94 0.31
N LYS A 19 13.26 12.75 -0.17
CA LYS A 19 12.99 13.86 -1.09
C LYS A 19 12.23 13.39 -2.34
N GLY A 20 11.27 14.21 -2.78
CA GLY A 20 10.42 13.92 -3.95
C GLY A 20 9.23 12.99 -3.65
N LYS A 21 9.23 12.27 -2.52
CA LYS A 21 8.17 11.29 -2.17
C LYS A 21 7.45 11.61 -0.85
N LEU A 22 7.69 12.80 -0.31
CA LEU A 22 7.12 13.27 0.95
C LEU A 22 5.71 13.80 0.70
N LYS A 23 4.77 13.50 1.60
CA LYS A 23 3.51 14.25 1.67
C LYS A 23 3.60 15.50 2.55
N ASP A 24 4.79 15.79 3.08
CA ASP A 24 5.09 16.98 3.86
C ASP A 24 5.92 17.97 3.03
N ASN A 25 5.23 18.93 2.42
CA ASN A 25 5.82 19.96 1.57
C ASN A 25 5.46 21.37 2.04
N LEU A 26 6.01 22.40 1.38
CA LEU A 26 5.84 23.79 1.80
C LEU A 26 4.36 24.22 1.78
N ASN A 27 3.57 23.75 0.82
CA ASN A 27 2.14 24.06 0.74
C ASN A 27 1.39 23.38 1.89
N ALA A 28 1.66 22.09 2.13
CA ALA A 28 1.10 21.36 3.27
C ALA A 28 1.37 22.06 4.60
N ARG A 29 2.55 22.68 4.79
CA ARG A 29 2.90 23.47 5.98
C ARG A 29 2.18 24.81 6.08
N LYS A 30 1.88 25.46 4.94
CA LYS A 30 1.05 26.67 4.90
C LYS A 30 -0.39 26.33 5.28
N ASP A 31 -0.95 25.26 4.70
CA ASP A 31 -2.31 24.79 4.99
C ASP A 31 -2.44 24.39 6.46
N LEU A 32 -1.44 23.68 6.99
CA LEU A 32 -1.35 23.33 8.41
C LEU A 32 -1.43 24.56 9.31
N THR A 33 -0.86 25.71 8.93
CA THR A 33 -0.92 26.95 9.73
C THR A 33 -2.35 27.51 9.81
N ILE A 34 -3.16 27.25 8.79
CA ILE A 34 -4.55 27.74 8.69
C ILE A 34 -5.53 26.75 9.36
N ILE A 35 -5.33 25.44 9.12
CA ILE A 35 -6.31 24.39 9.42
C ILE A 35 -5.98 23.67 10.74
N CYS A 36 -4.72 23.66 11.16
CA CYS A 36 -4.26 22.87 12.31
C CYS A 36 -3.58 23.74 13.39
N ASN A 37 -3.79 23.37 14.65
CA ASN A 37 -3.09 23.99 15.78
C ASN A 37 -1.77 23.26 16.10
N ARG A 38 -0.75 23.42 15.24
CA ARG A 38 0.59 22.82 15.39
C ARG A 38 1.70 23.86 15.22
N PRO A 39 1.88 24.77 16.19
CA PRO A 39 2.84 25.88 16.09
C PRO A 39 4.29 25.40 15.85
N GLU A 40 4.65 24.21 16.31
CA GLU A 40 5.98 23.61 16.12
C GLU A 40 6.31 23.26 14.67
N LEU A 41 5.30 23.17 13.79
CA LEU A 41 5.45 22.86 12.37
C LEU A 41 5.28 24.09 11.46
N GLN A 42 4.95 25.26 12.01
CA GLN A 42 4.72 26.50 11.26
C GLN A 42 6.01 27.07 10.66
N ILE A 43 5.93 27.54 9.42
CA ILE A 43 7.05 28.17 8.73
C ILE A 43 7.32 29.55 9.35
N ASP A 44 8.59 29.85 9.64
CA ASP A 44 9.00 31.19 10.08
C ASP A 44 8.89 32.17 8.90
N GLU A 45 8.08 33.23 9.05
CA GLU A 45 7.93 34.29 8.04
C GLU A 45 9.26 34.96 7.67
N ARG A 46 10.24 34.95 8.58
CA ARG A 46 11.60 35.48 8.32
C ARG A 46 12.42 34.56 7.42
N ARG A 47 12.04 33.29 7.32
CA ARG A 47 12.70 32.23 6.54
C ARG A 47 11.64 31.37 5.83
N PRO A 48 10.90 31.94 4.87
CA PRO A 48 9.71 31.31 4.28
C PRO A 48 9.99 30.01 3.51
N ASN A 49 11.26 29.72 3.20
CA ASN A 49 11.69 28.52 2.48
C ASN A 49 12.33 27.45 3.40
N VAL A 50 12.30 27.65 4.72
CA VAL A 50 12.90 26.71 5.69
C VAL A 50 11.80 26.12 6.55
N MET A 51 11.53 24.82 6.37
CA MET A 51 10.56 24.09 7.18
C MET A 51 11.19 23.63 8.50
N PRO A 52 10.53 23.86 9.65
CA PRO A 52 10.95 23.24 10.91
C PRO A 52 10.91 21.72 10.79
N LYS A 53 11.90 21.06 11.40
CA LYS A 53 11.96 19.61 11.42
C LYS A 53 10.71 19.05 12.11
N ALA A 54 9.97 18.20 11.42
CA ALA A 54 8.84 17.50 11.98
C ALA A 54 9.26 16.43 13.00
N VAL A 55 8.40 16.20 13.99
CA VAL A 55 8.62 15.20 15.04
C VAL A 55 8.52 13.76 14.52
N TYR A 56 7.83 13.56 13.39
CA TYR A 56 7.69 12.28 12.70
C TYR A 56 8.84 11.97 11.73
N THR A 57 9.79 12.89 11.50
CA THR A 57 10.91 12.65 10.57
C THR A 57 12.19 12.20 11.28
N LEU A 58 12.82 11.18 10.74
CA LEU A 58 14.05 10.62 11.29
C LEU A 58 15.26 11.54 11.04
N THR A 59 16.18 11.58 12.00
CA THR A 59 17.52 12.15 11.77
C THR A 59 18.32 11.24 10.84
N LYS A 60 19.40 11.78 10.26
CA LYS A 60 20.31 10.99 9.41
C LYS A 60 20.84 9.72 10.10
N ASP A 61 21.16 9.81 11.39
CA ASP A 61 21.65 8.66 12.16
C ASP A 61 20.54 7.63 12.42
N GLN A 62 19.30 8.07 12.64
CA GLN A 62 18.15 7.18 12.78
C GLN A 62 17.82 6.49 11.45
N LYS A 63 17.80 7.22 10.32
CA LYS A 63 17.64 6.64 8.97
C LYS A 63 18.68 5.55 8.71
N ARG A 64 19.96 5.81 9.04
CA ARG A 64 21.04 4.84 8.91
C ARG A 64 20.77 3.56 9.71
N LYS A 65 20.35 3.67 10.97
CA LYS A 65 20.02 2.50 11.80
C LYS A 65 18.89 1.66 11.19
N VAL A 66 17.85 2.32 10.66
CA VAL A 66 16.74 1.62 9.97
C VAL A 66 17.26 0.89 8.74
N CYS A 67 18.03 1.56 7.86
CA CYS A 67 18.61 0.93 6.67
C CYS A 67 19.55 -0.25 7.01
N GLU A 68 20.41 -0.10 8.01
CA GLU A 68 21.29 -1.17 8.50
C GLU A 68 20.48 -2.37 9.02
N TRP A 69 19.44 -2.09 9.81
CA TRP A 69 18.54 -3.13 10.31
C TRP A 69 17.85 -3.86 9.16
N VAL A 70 17.27 -3.15 8.18
CA VAL A 70 16.63 -3.75 7.00
C VAL A 70 17.63 -4.61 6.21
N LYS A 71 18.88 -4.15 6.05
CA LYS A 71 19.93 -4.90 5.35
C LYS A 71 20.29 -6.21 6.06
N CYS A 72 20.14 -6.25 7.38
CA CYS A 72 20.38 -7.43 8.21
C CYS A 72 19.15 -8.35 8.37
N LEU A 73 17.96 -7.94 7.91
CA LEU A 73 16.77 -8.78 8.00
C LEU A 73 16.93 -10.08 7.20
N ARG A 74 16.51 -11.18 7.80
CA ARG A 74 16.45 -12.51 7.17
C ARG A 74 15.11 -13.12 7.51
N PHE A 75 14.44 -13.63 6.48
CA PHE A 75 13.15 -14.29 6.61
C PHE A 75 13.26 -15.76 6.20
N PRO A 76 12.35 -16.63 6.67
CA PRO A 76 12.19 -17.97 6.12
C PRO A 76 11.97 -17.92 4.61
N ASP A 77 12.35 -18.99 3.93
CA ASP A 77 12.14 -19.11 2.49
C ASP A 77 10.64 -18.98 2.14
N GLY A 78 10.35 -18.25 1.07
CA GLY A 78 8.98 -17.95 0.64
C GLY A 78 8.22 -16.89 1.46
N TYR A 79 8.76 -16.37 2.57
CA TYR A 79 8.04 -15.42 3.43
C TYR A 79 8.13 -13.96 2.96
N ALA A 80 9.29 -13.52 2.48
CA ALA A 80 9.52 -12.16 1.96
C ALA A 80 10.70 -12.20 0.98
N SER A 81 10.81 -11.20 0.09
CA SER A 81 11.99 -11.10 -0.76
C SER A 81 13.22 -10.70 0.07
N ASN A 82 14.41 -10.80 -0.54
CA ASN A 82 15.62 -10.34 0.12
C ASN A 82 15.66 -8.79 0.15
N LEU A 83 15.08 -8.21 1.20
CA LEU A 83 15.00 -6.75 1.41
C LEU A 83 16.36 -6.06 1.43
N SER A 84 17.46 -6.78 1.68
CA SER A 84 18.80 -6.18 1.65
C SER A 84 19.15 -5.58 0.29
N ARG A 85 18.55 -6.10 -0.79
CA ARG A 85 18.74 -5.60 -2.16
C ARG A 85 18.07 -4.25 -2.41
N CYS A 86 17.06 -3.93 -1.60
CA CYS A 86 16.31 -2.68 -1.70
C CYS A 86 16.98 -1.54 -0.94
N VAL A 87 18.05 -1.78 -0.17
CA VAL A 87 18.66 -0.79 0.71
C VAL A 87 19.77 -0.02 0.00
N ASP A 88 19.57 1.29 -0.15
CA ASP A 88 20.61 2.23 -0.54
C ASP A 88 21.21 2.89 0.71
N MET A 89 22.45 2.54 1.02
CA MET A 89 23.19 3.08 2.18
C MET A 89 23.80 4.47 1.92
N THR A 90 23.88 4.91 0.67
CA THR A 90 24.40 6.23 0.29
C THR A 90 23.31 7.27 0.50
N GLU A 91 22.14 7.05 -0.09
CA GLU A 91 21.00 7.95 0.01
C GLU A 91 20.11 7.68 1.25
N LEU A 92 20.37 6.59 1.98
CA LEU A 92 19.60 6.16 3.16
C LEU A 92 18.10 5.98 2.87
N ARG A 93 17.81 5.31 1.76
CA ARG A 93 16.45 5.04 1.27
C ARG A 93 16.25 3.57 0.93
N LEU A 94 14.99 3.19 0.75
CA LEU A 94 14.63 1.91 0.14
C LEU A 94 14.17 2.14 -1.30
N HIS A 95 14.53 1.26 -2.21
CA HIS A 95 14.14 1.29 -3.62
C HIS A 95 13.80 -0.12 -4.14
N GLY A 96 13.02 -0.20 -5.21
CA GLY A 96 12.70 -1.48 -5.86
C GLY A 96 11.95 -2.48 -4.96
N MET A 97 11.25 -2.01 -3.93
CA MET A 97 10.39 -2.87 -3.11
C MET A 97 9.18 -3.32 -3.93
N LYS A 98 8.90 -4.62 -3.92
CA LYS A 98 7.66 -5.15 -4.53
C LYS A 98 6.48 -4.92 -3.59
N SER A 99 5.26 -4.91 -4.12
CA SER A 99 4.04 -4.75 -3.31
C SER A 99 4.00 -5.73 -2.13
N HIS A 100 4.36 -7.00 -2.38
CA HIS A 100 4.47 -8.02 -1.33
C HIS A 100 5.41 -7.61 -0.18
N ASP A 101 6.57 -7.02 -0.50
CA ASP A 101 7.52 -6.58 0.51
C ASP A 101 6.97 -5.39 1.31
N CYS A 102 6.26 -4.46 0.64
CA CYS A 102 5.55 -3.37 1.29
C CYS A 102 4.47 -3.88 2.26
N HIS A 103 3.70 -4.91 1.88
CA HIS A 103 2.70 -5.55 2.74
C HIS A 103 3.32 -6.15 4.00
N ILE A 104 4.40 -6.94 3.85
CA ILE A 104 5.11 -7.50 5.00
C ILE A 104 5.63 -6.38 5.90
N PHE A 105 6.16 -5.31 5.30
CA PHE A 105 6.67 -4.19 6.08
C PHE A 105 5.56 -3.49 6.85
N MET A 106 4.46 -3.17 6.19
CA MET A 106 3.30 -2.50 6.77
C MET A 106 2.68 -3.32 7.91
N GLN A 107 2.51 -4.63 7.73
CA GLN A 107 1.82 -5.50 8.67
C GLN A 107 2.68 -5.96 9.86
N LYS A 108 4.02 -5.98 9.71
CA LYS A 108 4.91 -6.63 10.69
C LYS A 108 6.10 -5.78 11.11
N LEU A 109 6.64 -4.97 10.20
CA LEU A 109 7.95 -4.34 10.40
C LEU A 109 7.84 -2.88 10.84
N ILE A 110 6.80 -2.13 10.45
CA ILE A 110 6.60 -0.73 10.88
C ILE A 110 6.74 -0.54 12.41
N PRO A 111 6.08 -1.35 13.27
CA PRO A 111 6.19 -1.19 14.72
C PRO A 111 7.59 -1.44 15.24
N VAL A 112 8.38 -2.28 14.57
CA VAL A 112 9.75 -2.62 14.95
C VAL A 112 10.73 -1.58 14.42
N ALA A 113 10.59 -1.20 13.14
CA ALA A 113 11.46 -0.29 12.41
C ALA A 113 11.54 1.08 13.09
N PHE A 114 10.40 1.58 13.57
CA PHE A 114 10.30 2.92 14.13
C PHE A 114 10.26 2.97 15.65
N ARG A 115 10.34 1.81 16.33
CA ARG A 115 10.43 1.76 17.78
C ARG A 115 11.68 2.52 18.24
N GLU A 116 11.49 3.45 19.18
CA GLU A 116 12.55 4.33 19.71
C GLU A 116 13.21 5.26 18.66
N MET A 117 12.73 5.27 17.41
CA MET A 117 13.20 6.19 16.36
C MET A 117 12.36 7.47 16.30
N VAL A 118 11.09 7.39 16.70
CA VAL A 118 10.16 8.52 16.75
C VAL A 118 9.55 8.65 18.15
N PRO A 119 8.97 9.80 18.52
CA PRO A 119 8.25 9.96 19.79
C PRO A 119 7.11 8.94 19.95
N GLU A 120 6.79 8.61 21.19
CA GLU A 120 5.81 7.56 21.52
C GLU A 120 4.44 7.75 20.84
N HIS A 121 3.92 8.98 20.79
CA HIS A 121 2.65 9.27 20.15
C HIS A 121 2.67 9.01 18.63
N VAL A 122 3.79 9.29 17.95
CA VAL A 122 3.98 8.99 16.52
C VAL A 122 4.07 7.47 16.33
N TRP A 123 4.91 6.82 17.13
CA TRP A 123 5.10 5.37 17.07
C TRP A 123 3.80 4.60 17.32
N SER A 124 2.99 5.06 18.29
CA SER A 124 1.68 4.48 18.60
C SER A 124 0.74 4.58 17.42
N ALA A 125 0.62 5.75 16.79
CA ALA A 125 -0.24 5.94 15.62
C ALA A 125 0.19 5.03 14.45
N LEU A 126 1.50 4.96 14.15
CA LEU A 126 2.02 4.07 13.11
C LEU A 126 1.76 2.59 13.41
N THR A 127 1.88 2.21 14.69
CA THR A 127 1.65 0.84 15.15
C THR A 127 0.17 0.46 15.05
N GLU A 128 -0.75 1.35 15.37
CA GLU A 128 -2.19 1.10 15.25
C GLU A 128 -2.58 0.80 13.79
N VAL A 129 -2.06 1.57 12.82
CA VAL A 129 -2.32 1.31 11.39
C VAL A 129 -1.70 -0.02 10.96
N SER A 130 -0.49 -0.35 11.42
CA SER A 130 0.17 -1.63 11.15
C SER A 130 -0.66 -2.82 11.67
N LEU A 131 -1.15 -2.74 12.91
CA LEU A 131 -1.97 -3.78 13.54
C LEU A 131 -3.33 -3.92 12.84
N MET A 132 -3.92 -2.81 12.39
CA MET A 132 -5.13 -2.83 11.57
C MET A 132 -4.92 -3.64 10.28
N PHE A 133 -3.88 -3.34 9.49
CA PHE A 133 -3.59 -4.12 8.29
C PHE A 133 -3.25 -5.58 8.60
N GLN A 134 -2.59 -5.85 9.73
CA GLN A 134 -2.37 -7.23 10.17
C GLN A 134 -3.68 -8.01 10.40
N VAL A 135 -4.73 -7.37 10.93
CA VAL A 135 -6.05 -7.99 11.10
C VAL A 135 -6.73 -8.18 9.75
N LEU A 136 -6.75 -7.14 8.92
CA LEU A 136 -7.41 -7.16 7.60
C LEU A 136 -6.79 -8.18 6.64
N CYS A 137 -5.47 -8.35 6.69
CA CYS A 137 -4.70 -9.22 5.81
C CYS A 137 -4.43 -10.60 6.42
N SER A 138 -5.11 -10.96 7.51
CA SER A 138 -5.03 -12.30 8.09
C SER A 138 -5.63 -13.34 7.15
N THR A 139 -4.95 -14.48 7.00
CA THR A 139 -5.44 -15.62 6.20
C THR A 139 -6.76 -16.15 6.72
N THR A 140 -6.99 -16.09 8.03
CA THR A 140 -8.27 -16.34 8.66
C THR A 140 -8.80 -15.06 9.29
N LEU A 141 -9.99 -14.63 8.88
CA LEU A 141 -10.66 -13.49 9.50
C LEU A 141 -11.44 -13.91 10.74
N ASP A 142 -11.04 -13.35 11.87
CA ASP A 142 -11.83 -13.38 13.10
C ASP A 142 -12.86 -12.24 13.04
N ILE A 143 -14.12 -12.60 12.76
CA ILE A 143 -15.22 -11.63 12.61
C ILE A 143 -15.33 -10.70 13.81
N LYS A 144 -15.06 -11.19 15.03
CA LYS A 144 -15.14 -10.35 16.22
C LYS A 144 -14.07 -9.26 16.20
N LYS A 145 -12.83 -9.60 15.83
CA LYS A 145 -11.74 -8.61 15.69
C LYS A 145 -12.02 -7.62 14.58
N VAL A 146 -12.63 -8.06 13.47
CA VAL A 146 -13.02 -7.17 12.37
C VAL A 146 -14.10 -6.18 12.83
N GLN A 147 -15.09 -6.62 13.61
CA GLN A 147 -16.09 -5.73 14.20
C GLN A 147 -15.48 -4.73 15.20
N GLU A 148 -14.59 -5.19 16.08
CA GLU A 148 -13.82 -4.31 16.97
C GLU A 148 -12.99 -3.28 16.18
N LEU A 149 -12.50 -3.67 14.99
CA LEU A 149 -11.78 -2.80 14.08
C LEU A 149 -12.71 -1.80 13.38
N GLU A 150 -13.90 -2.20 12.94
CA GLU A 150 -14.94 -1.28 12.41
C GLU A 150 -15.27 -0.17 13.43
N ASP A 151 -15.36 -0.52 14.72
CA ASP A 151 -15.66 0.44 15.78
C ASP A 151 -14.49 1.40 16.09
N SER A 152 -13.25 0.98 15.82
CA SER A 152 -12.04 1.73 16.18
C SER A 152 -11.29 2.38 15.00
N VAL A 153 -11.57 2.00 13.75
CA VAL A 153 -10.82 2.47 12.57
C VAL A 153 -10.84 3.99 12.43
N ALA A 154 -11.97 4.64 12.76
CA ALA A 154 -12.07 6.10 12.77
C ALA A 154 -11.12 6.73 13.79
N VAL A 155 -10.93 6.10 14.96
CA VAL A 155 -10.00 6.57 16.00
C VAL A 155 -8.55 6.39 15.53
N ILE A 156 -8.23 5.25 14.91
CA ILE A 156 -6.90 4.99 14.31
C ILE A 156 -6.58 6.06 13.27
N MET A 157 -7.54 6.36 12.39
CA MET A 157 -7.40 7.40 11.37
C MET A 157 -7.15 8.78 12.00
N CYS A 158 -7.96 9.18 12.98
CA CYS A 158 -7.76 10.44 13.70
C CYS A 158 -6.43 10.50 14.46
N ASN A 159 -5.92 9.38 14.96
CA ASN A 159 -4.62 9.33 15.61
C ASN A 159 -3.47 9.54 14.61
N LEU A 160 -3.61 8.98 13.40
CA LEU A 160 -2.68 9.25 12.30
C LEU A 160 -2.76 10.71 11.84
N GLU A 161 -3.97 11.26 11.71
CA GLU A 161 -4.23 12.66 11.37
C GLU A 161 -3.61 13.64 12.35
N LYS A 162 -3.57 13.33 13.65
CA LYS A 162 -2.88 14.15 14.66
C LYS A 162 -1.36 14.25 14.45
N VAL A 163 -0.77 13.32 13.71
CA VAL A 163 0.68 13.25 13.48
C VAL A 163 1.07 13.94 12.18
N PHE A 164 0.44 13.55 11.06
CA PHE A 164 0.85 13.97 9.72
C PHE A 164 0.11 15.23 9.24
N PRO A 165 0.67 15.99 8.27
CA PRO A 165 0.00 17.16 7.71
C PRO A 165 -1.23 16.77 6.88
N PRO A 166 -2.20 17.66 6.65
CA PRO A 166 -3.41 17.36 5.87
C PRO A 166 -3.14 16.76 4.48
N ALA A 167 -2.11 17.24 3.77
CA ALA A 167 -1.73 16.72 2.45
C ALA A 167 -1.26 15.25 2.45
N PHE A 168 -1.04 14.65 3.62
CA PHE A 168 -0.79 13.22 3.77
C PHE A 168 -2.03 12.36 3.51
N PHE A 169 -3.22 12.90 3.74
CA PHE A 169 -4.47 12.15 3.67
C PHE A 169 -5.12 12.36 2.32
N ASP A 170 -4.62 11.65 1.30
CA ASP A 170 -5.26 11.61 0.01
C ASP A 170 -6.38 10.56 -0.01
N SER A 171 -6.98 10.35 -1.18
CA SER A 171 -8.08 9.40 -1.33
C SER A 171 -7.71 7.99 -0.81
N MET A 172 -6.46 7.55 -0.95
CA MET A 172 -6.01 6.22 -0.56
C MET A 172 -5.96 6.04 0.96
N GLU A 173 -5.48 7.02 1.71
CA GLU A 173 -5.50 6.97 3.19
C GLU A 173 -6.93 6.95 3.71
N HIS A 174 -7.85 7.71 3.10
CA HIS A 174 -9.24 7.73 3.55
C HIS A 174 -9.99 6.43 3.28
N LEU A 175 -9.63 5.68 2.23
CA LEU A 175 -10.23 4.36 1.94
C LEU A 175 -10.01 3.34 3.06
N ILE A 176 -8.99 3.53 3.91
CA ILE A 176 -8.74 2.69 5.09
C ILE A 176 -9.99 2.53 5.96
N LEU A 177 -10.79 3.59 6.11
CA LEU A 177 -12.00 3.60 6.93
C LEU A 177 -13.03 2.54 6.52
N HIS A 178 -13.04 2.16 5.24
CA HIS A 178 -14.00 1.22 4.68
C HIS A 178 -13.52 -0.23 4.72
N LEU A 179 -12.21 -0.46 4.84
CA LEU A 179 -11.62 -1.79 4.75
C LEU A 179 -12.14 -2.78 5.81
N PRO A 180 -12.39 -2.40 7.08
CA PRO A 180 -12.93 -3.34 8.06
C PRO A 180 -14.34 -3.83 7.67
N TYR A 181 -15.22 -2.93 7.28
CA TYR A 181 -16.56 -3.28 6.80
C TYR A 181 -16.48 -4.19 5.57
N GLU A 182 -15.62 -3.82 4.61
CA GLU A 182 -15.38 -4.59 3.39
C GLU A 182 -14.87 -6.01 3.72
N ALA A 183 -13.95 -6.15 4.66
CA ALA A 183 -13.45 -7.44 5.12
C ALA A 183 -14.53 -8.27 5.81
N ARG A 184 -15.41 -7.65 6.60
CA ARG A 184 -16.51 -8.37 7.26
C ARG A 184 -17.53 -8.91 6.26
N VAL A 185 -17.87 -8.14 5.23
CA VAL A 185 -18.89 -8.55 4.24
C VAL A 185 -18.31 -9.42 3.13
N GLY A 186 -17.07 -9.16 2.71
CA GLY A 186 -16.41 -9.85 1.61
C GLY A 186 -15.56 -11.05 2.05
N GLY A 187 -15.26 -11.17 3.35
CA GLY A 187 -14.37 -12.21 3.84
C GLY A 187 -12.88 -11.92 3.54
N PRO A 188 -12.02 -12.94 3.75
CA PRO A 188 -10.57 -12.79 3.71
C PRO A 188 -10.05 -12.19 2.41
N VAL A 189 -9.08 -11.28 2.53
CA VAL A 189 -8.62 -10.47 1.39
C VAL A 189 -7.91 -11.30 0.32
N GLN A 190 -7.35 -12.47 0.65
CA GLN A 190 -6.66 -13.32 -0.33
C GLN A 190 -7.57 -13.79 -1.47
N TYR A 191 -8.88 -13.89 -1.24
CA TYR A 191 -9.85 -14.29 -2.26
C TYR A 191 -10.39 -13.11 -3.07
N ARG A 192 -10.02 -11.88 -2.70
CA ARG A 192 -10.57 -10.64 -3.27
C ARG A 192 -9.50 -9.74 -3.88
N TRP A 193 -8.23 -10.07 -3.72
CA TRP A 193 -7.15 -9.34 -4.35
C TRP A 193 -7.06 -9.64 -5.84
N MET A 194 -6.84 -8.61 -6.64
CA MET A 194 -6.70 -8.72 -8.10
C MET A 194 -5.34 -9.27 -8.54
N TYR A 195 -4.32 -9.16 -7.68
CA TYR A 195 -2.95 -9.55 -8.01
C TYR A 195 -2.74 -10.94 -8.61
N PRO A 196 -3.36 -12.03 -8.11
CA PRO A 196 -3.16 -13.34 -8.73
C PRO A 196 -3.59 -13.33 -10.20
N PHE A 197 -4.63 -12.56 -10.51
CA PHE A 197 -5.14 -12.39 -11.86
C PHE A 197 -4.27 -11.43 -12.68
N GLU A 198 -3.85 -10.29 -12.11
CA GLU A 198 -2.91 -9.36 -12.77
C GLU A 198 -1.60 -10.04 -13.12
N ARG A 199 -1.05 -10.85 -12.20
CA ARG A 199 0.17 -11.62 -12.42
C ARG A 199 -0.03 -12.68 -13.50
N PHE A 200 -1.20 -13.31 -13.56
CA PHE A 200 -1.49 -14.24 -14.64
C PHE A 200 -1.59 -13.54 -15.99
N PHE A 201 -2.22 -12.37 -16.04
CA PHE A 201 -2.27 -11.55 -17.24
C PHE A 201 -0.87 -11.12 -17.70
N LEU A 202 -0.03 -10.64 -16.78
CA LEU A 202 1.37 -10.31 -17.05
C LEU A 202 2.14 -11.51 -17.63
N ASN A 203 1.96 -12.70 -17.07
CA ASN A 203 2.58 -13.91 -17.60
C ASN A 203 2.12 -14.26 -19.03
N GLU A 204 0.88 -13.95 -19.40
CA GLU A 204 0.41 -14.09 -20.79
C GLU A 204 1.09 -13.06 -21.71
N LEU A 205 1.21 -11.81 -21.25
CA LEU A 205 1.92 -10.76 -22.00
C LEU A 205 3.40 -11.12 -22.21
N TYR A 206 4.09 -11.66 -21.21
CA TYR A 206 5.50 -12.06 -21.30
C TYR A 206 5.78 -13.21 -22.28
N LYS A 207 4.75 -13.90 -22.79
CA LYS A 207 4.92 -14.85 -23.90
C LYS A 207 5.12 -14.14 -25.24
N THR A 208 4.68 -12.89 -25.34
CA THR A 208 4.65 -12.10 -26.56
C THR A 208 5.62 -10.92 -26.50
N TYR A 209 5.76 -10.29 -25.33
CA TYR A 209 6.57 -9.10 -25.09
C TYR A 209 7.76 -9.42 -24.19
N SER A 210 8.86 -8.68 -24.35
CA SER A 210 9.97 -8.72 -23.40
C SER A 210 9.49 -8.18 -22.04
N PRO A 211 9.92 -8.73 -20.88
CA PRO A 211 9.54 -8.19 -19.58
C PRO A 211 9.87 -6.71 -19.36
N ASP A 212 10.86 -6.21 -20.08
CA ASP A 212 11.32 -4.81 -20.02
C ASP A 212 10.69 -3.93 -21.12
N ASP A 213 9.65 -4.43 -21.80
CA ASP A 213 8.95 -3.68 -22.83
C ASP A 213 8.05 -2.60 -22.18
N PRO A 214 8.26 -1.31 -22.50
CA PRO A 214 7.49 -0.21 -21.90
C PRO A 214 5.99 -0.27 -22.21
N LEU A 215 5.57 -1.06 -23.21
CA LEU A 215 4.16 -1.26 -23.53
C LEU A 215 3.43 -2.13 -22.49
N ILE A 216 4.13 -2.92 -21.68
CA ILE A 216 3.48 -3.84 -20.74
C ILE A 216 2.60 -3.09 -19.75
N ASP A 217 3.08 -2.01 -19.16
CA ASP A 217 2.33 -1.27 -18.15
C ASP A 217 1.09 -0.60 -18.74
N GLN A 218 1.23 -0.09 -19.97
CA GLN A 218 0.09 0.42 -20.74
C GLN A 218 -0.95 -0.68 -20.98
N LEU A 219 -0.53 -1.87 -21.43
CA LEU A 219 -1.42 -3.00 -21.72
C LEU A 219 -2.10 -3.54 -20.45
N VAL A 220 -1.38 -3.62 -19.33
CA VAL A 220 -1.99 -3.96 -18.03
C VAL A 220 -3.08 -2.96 -17.69
N THR A 221 -2.85 -1.67 -17.91
CA THR A 221 -3.83 -0.63 -17.60
C THR A 221 -5.04 -0.69 -18.52
N THR A 222 -4.84 -0.87 -19.83
CA THR A 222 -5.94 -0.78 -20.82
C THR A 222 -6.69 -2.09 -21.00
N ASP A 223 -5.99 -3.22 -20.99
CA ASP A 223 -6.53 -4.48 -21.50
C ASP A 223 -6.90 -5.45 -20.38
N PHE A 224 -6.37 -5.27 -19.16
CA PHE A 224 -6.60 -6.20 -18.05
C PHE A 224 -8.08 -6.39 -17.74
N VAL A 225 -8.88 -5.32 -17.72
CA VAL A 225 -10.31 -5.41 -17.41
C VAL A 225 -11.06 -6.23 -18.47
N GLY A 226 -10.76 -6.00 -19.74
CA GLY A 226 -11.36 -6.76 -20.85
C GLY A 226 -10.94 -8.22 -20.81
N TRP A 227 -9.67 -8.47 -20.55
CA TRP A 227 -9.12 -9.80 -20.37
C TRP A 227 -9.78 -10.52 -19.18
N PHE A 228 -9.92 -9.86 -18.03
CA PHE A 228 -10.49 -10.44 -16.82
C PHE A 228 -11.95 -10.86 -17.02
N LYS A 229 -12.78 -9.97 -17.58
CA LYS A 229 -14.18 -10.25 -17.89
C LYS A 229 -14.34 -11.43 -18.87
N SER A 230 -13.47 -11.52 -19.88
CA SER A 230 -13.52 -12.62 -20.85
C SER A 230 -13.28 -14.01 -20.22
N ARG A 231 -12.63 -14.07 -19.06
CA ARG A 231 -12.37 -15.30 -18.31
C ARG A 231 -13.49 -15.63 -17.32
N GLU A 232 -14.21 -14.63 -16.81
CA GLU A 232 -15.40 -14.81 -15.99
C GLU A 232 -16.55 -15.42 -16.80
N GLU A 233 -16.71 -15.00 -18.06
CA GLU A 233 -17.74 -15.51 -18.98
C GLU A 233 -17.47 -16.94 -19.49
N GLN A 234 -16.26 -17.46 -19.29
CA GLN A 234 -15.92 -18.86 -19.56
C GLN A 234 -16.31 -19.70 -18.32
N GLU A 235 -17.60 -20.00 -18.17
CA GLU A 235 -18.17 -20.77 -17.05
C GLU A 235 -17.33 -22.02 -16.71
N VAL A 236 -16.59 -21.96 -15.60
CA VAL A 236 -16.18 -23.16 -14.87
C VAL A 236 -17.31 -23.47 -13.89
N PRO A 237 -17.97 -24.65 -13.94
CA PRO A 237 -19.05 -24.97 -13.03
C PRO A 237 -18.56 -24.87 -11.57
N VAL A 238 -19.13 -23.94 -10.81
CA VAL A 238 -18.85 -23.82 -9.38
C VAL A 238 -19.59 -24.97 -8.67
N PRO A 239 -18.90 -25.86 -7.93
CA PRO A 239 -19.59 -26.89 -7.15
C PRO A 239 -20.53 -26.23 -6.14
N GLU A 240 -21.78 -26.69 -6.04
CA GLU A 240 -22.72 -26.21 -5.03
C GLU A 240 -22.15 -26.46 -3.63
N VAL A 241 -21.70 -25.40 -2.96
CA VAL A 241 -21.32 -25.44 -1.55
C VAL A 241 -22.59 -25.43 -0.71
N ASN A 242 -22.87 -26.55 -0.05
CA ASN A 242 -24.01 -26.70 0.86
C ASN A 242 -23.78 -25.81 2.11
N THR A 243 -24.43 -24.65 2.16
CA THR A 243 -24.24 -23.57 3.14
C THR A 243 -24.78 -23.85 4.54
N ASN A 244 -25.03 -25.11 4.90
CA ASN A 244 -25.69 -25.47 6.15
C ASN A 244 -24.76 -25.74 7.35
N ASN A 245 -23.46 -25.42 7.30
CA ASN A 245 -22.59 -25.41 8.48
C ASN A 245 -21.55 -24.29 8.42
N GLN A 246 -21.61 -23.37 9.39
CA GLN A 246 -20.67 -22.26 9.64
C GLN A 246 -19.32 -22.75 10.18
N THR A 247 -18.60 -23.53 9.39
CA THR A 247 -17.20 -23.85 9.63
C THR A 247 -16.51 -23.88 8.28
N TYR A 248 -15.79 -22.81 7.97
CA TYR A 248 -14.78 -22.83 6.91
C TYR A 248 -13.81 -23.98 7.24
N ASP A 249 -13.63 -24.90 6.29
CA ASP A 249 -12.78 -26.06 6.46
C ASP A 249 -11.34 -25.61 6.78
N LEU A 250 -10.90 -25.91 8.00
CA LEU A 250 -9.67 -25.42 8.65
C LEU A 250 -8.43 -26.26 8.30
N HIS A 251 -8.48 -27.04 7.21
CA HIS A 251 -7.37 -27.90 6.77
C HIS A 251 -6.78 -27.55 5.41
N ASP A 252 -6.87 -26.28 5.02
CA ASP A 252 -6.02 -25.70 3.97
C ASP A 252 -4.94 -24.80 4.61
N PRO A 253 -3.75 -25.33 4.90
CA PRO A 253 -2.69 -24.59 5.60
C PRO A 253 -2.17 -23.37 4.84
N ASP A 254 -2.48 -23.25 3.54
CA ASP A 254 -1.98 -22.19 2.66
C ASP A 254 -3.09 -21.26 2.12
N GLY A 255 -4.37 -21.52 2.41
CA GLY A 255 -5.50 -20.78 1.83
C GLY A 255 -5.57 -20.87 0.29
N LEU A 256 -4.93 -21.90 -0.28
CA LEU A 256 -4.73 -22.11 -1.70
C LEU A 256 -5.82 -22.95 -2.37
N GLN A 257 -6.75 -23.59 -1.66
CA GLN A 257 -7.68 -24.57 -2.28
C GLN A 257 -8.54 -23.99 -3.40
N LEU A 258 -8.89 -22.70 -3.36
CA LEU A 258 -9.54 -22.02 -4.49
C LEU A 258 -8.58 -21.75 -5.68
N PHE A 259 -7.27 -21.71 -5.42
CA PHE A 259 -6.18 -21.56 -6.38
C PHE A 259 -5.59 -22.92 -6.85
N VAL A 260 -5.92 -24.04 -6.19
CA VAL A 260 -5.54 -25.40 -6.62
C VAL A 260 -6.33 -25.84 -7.87
N ASP A 261 -7.47 -25.22 -8.14
CA ASP A 261 -8.27 -25.48 -9.36
C ASP A 261 -7.89 -24.56 -10.54
N LEU A 262 -6.99 -23.59 -10.34
CA LEU A 262 -6.44 -22.80 -11.44
C LEU A 262 -5.39 -23.62 -12.21
N PRO A 263 -5.26 -23.45 -13.54
CA PRO A 263 -4.25 -24.16 -14.34
C PRO A 263 -2.86 -24.09 -13.71
N SER A 264 -2.08 -25.18 -13.74
CA SER A 264 -0.80 -25.30 -13.02
C SER A 264 0.22 -24.16 -13.28
N ALA A 265 0.07 -23.40 -14.37
CA ALA A 265 0.85 -22.18 -14.64
C ALA A 265 0.57 -21.02 -13.65
N MET A 266 -0.55 -21.05 -12.95
CA MET A 266 -0.98 -20.08 -11.93
C MET A 266 -0.57 -20.50 -10.49
N GLN A 267 -0.07 -21.73 -10.32
CA GLN A 267 0.25 -22.32 -9.01
C GLN A 267 1.74 -22.25 -8.64
N HIS A 268 2.64 -22.06 -9.60
CA HIS A 268 4.10 -22.10 -9.34
C HIS A 268 4.63 -20.69 -9.03
N GLY A 269 4.94 -20.45 -7.76
CA GLY A 269 5.37 -19.15 -7.25
C GLY A 269 6.51 -19.20 -6.23
N ALA A 270 7.46 -20.13 -6.35
CA ALA A 270 8.75 -20.03 -5.68
C ALA A 270 9.82 -19.58 -6.69
N GLY A 271 10.60 -18.58 -6.32
CA GLY A 271 11.46 -17.82 -7.23
C GLY A 271 12.36 -18.66 -8.11
N THR A 272 12.31 -18.41 -9.41
CA THR A 272 13.46 -18.67 -10.27
C THR A 272 14.41 -17.49 -10.11
N SER A 273 15.58 -17.78 -9.54
CA SER A 273 16.72 -16.87 -9.57
C SER A 273 17.04 -16.50 -11.01
N ARG A 274 16.97 -15.21 -11.35
CA ARG A 274 17.73 -14.67 -12.48
C ARG A 274 19.03 -14.11 -11.92
N THR A 275 20.12 -14.77 -12.28
CA THR A 275 21.47 -14.22 -12.26
C THR A 275 21.61 -13.23 -13.42
N ASP A 276 22.51 -12.27 -13.24
CA ASP A 276 23.15 -11.45 -14.28
C ASP A 276 22.23 -10.37 -14.89
N GLU A 277 22.59 -9.10 -15.09
CA GLU A 277 23.83 -8.32 -15.01
C GLU A 277 23.41 -6.83 -14.88
N ASP A 278 24.38 -5.92 -14.75
CA ASP A 278 24.23 -4.45 -14.74
C ASP A 278 23.21 -3.90 -15.75
N ASP A 279 22.52 -2.82 -15.36
CA ASP A 279 22.08 -1.64 -16.14
C ASP A 279 21.05 -0.91 -15.25
N GLY A 280 21.24 0.33 -14.83
CA GLY A 280 21.35 1.54 -15.64
C GLY A 280 20.12 2.39 -15.30
N ASP A 281 20.34 3.56 -14.69
CA ASP A 281 19.30 4.48 -14.24
C ASP A 281 18.23 4.76 -15.30
N GLU A 282 16.95 4.76 -14.90
CA GLU A 282 15.96 5.73 -15.40
C GLU A 282 14.85 5.88 -14.33
N ASP A 283 14.73 7.12 -13.84
CA ASP A 283 13.66 7.59 -12.98
C ASP A 283 12.38 7.65 -13.82
N ASP A 284 11.33 6.91 -13.43
CA ASP A 284 9.98 7.20 -13.88
C ASP A 284 9.04 7.39 -12.67
N GLU A 285 8.49 8.60 -12.65
CA GLU A 285 7.55 9.15 -11.70
C GLU A 285 6.14 8.62 -12.01
N ASP A 286 5.51 7.92 -11.06
CA ASP A 286 4.06 7.75 -11.06
C ASP A 286 3.47 8.61 -9.93
N SER A 287 3.30 9.90 -10.25
CA SER A 287 2.28 10.75 -9.64
C SER A 287 0.95 10.35 -10.25
N PHE A 288 0.05 9.76 -9.45
CA PHE A 288 -1.33 9.59 -9.85
C PHE A 288 -1.96 10.98 -9.83
N ASP A 289 -2.09 11.62 -11.00
CA ASP A 289 -2.67 12.94 -11.14
C ASP A 289 -4.12 12.98 -10.59
N ASP A 290 -4.39 14.05 -9.85
CA ASP A 290 -5.69 14.39 -9.29
C ASP A 290 -6.75 14.45 -10.40
N TYR A 291 -7.81 13.66 -10.27
CA TYR A 291 -9.03 13.85 -11.06
C TYR A 291 -9.79 15.08 -10.52
N GLU A 292 -9.58 16.25 -11.13
CA GLU A 292 -10.53 17.35 -11.06
C GLU A 292 -11.85 16.90 -11.71
N ILE A 293 -12.94 16.95 -10.93
CA ILE A 293 -14.30 16.82 -11.44
C ILE A 293 -14.70 18.20 -11.93
N ASP A 294 -14.73 18.38 -13.25
CA ASP A 294 -15.37 19.55 -13.88
C ASP A 294 -16.88 19.49 -13.62
N GLU A 295 -17.38 20.38 -12.76
CA GLU A 295 -18.80 20.72 -12.71
C GLU A 295 -19.16 21.49 -13.99
N GLU A 296 -19.69 20.78 -15.00
CA GLU A 296 -20.37 21.43 -16.12
C GLU A 296 -21.62 22.17 -15.61
N SER A 297 -21.52 23.50 -15.58
CA SER A 297 -22.65 24.40 -15.40
C SER A 297 -23.56 24.37 -16.64
N GLU A 298 -24.73 23.76 -16.53
CA GLU A 298 -25.83 23.93 -17.49
C GLU A 298 -26.36 25.38 -17.40
N GLU A 299 -25.90 26.26 -18.29
CA GLU A 299 -26.58 27.50 -18.61
C GLU A 299 -27.86 27.19 -19.41
N GLY A 300 -28.98 27.10 -18.69
CA GLY A 300 -30.32 27.09 -19.26
C GLY A 300 -30.70 28.46 -19.81
N ASP A 301 -30.63 28.57 -21.14
CA ASP A 301 -31.09 29.67 -21.98
C ASP A 301 -32.61 29.89 -21.77
N ASN A 302 -32.99 30.95 -21.04
CA ASN A 302 -34.37 31.38 -20.87
C ASN A 302 -34.59 32.69 -21.62
N ASN A 303 -35.28 32.64 -22.76
CA ASN A 303 -35.86 33.83 -23.38
C ASN A 303 -37.19 33.51 -24.08
N SER A 304 -38.14 34.46 -23.94
CA SER A 304 -39.50 34.57 -24.51
C SER A 304 -40.54 33.56 -23.95
N ASP A 305 -41.69 33.94 -23.39
CA ASP A 305 -42.62 35.07 -23.61
C ASP A 305 -43.28 35.59 -22.31
#